data_AF-A0A1C6PU55-F1
#
_entry.id   AF-A0A1C6PU55-F1
#
_cell.length_a   1.000
_cell.length_b   1.000
_cell.length_c   1.000
_cell.angle_alpha   90.00
_cell.angle_beta   90.00
_cell.angle_gamma   90.00
#
_symmetry.space_group_name_H-M   'P 1'
#
loop_
_entity.id
_entity.type
_entity.pdbx_description
1 polymer ?
#
loop_
_entity_poly.entity_id
_entity_poly.type
_entity_poly.pdbx_seq_one_letter_code
_entity_poly.pdbx_strand_id
1 'polypeptide(L)'
;MTLRERSAFALRGWIALLAISVGMAALVPTFGQALPIPHLDRIPGLGRFAARADAQAPVPGRAVAVMIAAGLLVLLSVAGLLINTAGQTRVLTRWGQYRGTVRGTGLLWANPLLRRRRVDVRVRHWHSEPIGVVDRTGAPIVVQLLIVWRVKETARALFSVTDHESYLREQLHAVLTRTTSPLPCDSIAAPGPALRDGNWLGDELTHSVAAEVEVYSVQPLGLDYGPEVAETVRRRRLADLDAGVRSTMVDDAIESATLAVQRLERAIGHELDDAERSGLMEQLLLAFVAPASSGNQLLISLAQSSSLIGGPPGAIPTSSAGRRYFLIVLRSSPREAPTWLFDRPTHQWT
;
A
#
# COMPACT_ATOMS: atom_id res chain seq x y z
N MET A 1 23.34 -1.20 24.28
CA MET A 1 23.90 -2.38 23.59
C MET A 1 23.20 -2.52 22.25
N THR A 2 23.89 -2.31 21.13
CA THR A 2 23.30 -2.46 19.80
C THR A 2 23.14 -3.95 19.49
N LEU A 3 21.93 -4.48 19.65
CA LEU A 3 21.59 -5.81 19.18
C LEU A 3 21.67 -5.79 17.65
N ARG A 4 22.73 -6.40 17.09
CA ARG A 4 22.92 -6.59 15.66
C ARG A 4 22.63 -8.04 15.33
N GLU A 5 21.86 -8.27 14.28
CA GLU A 5 21.46 -9.61 13.86
C GLU A 5 22.70 -10.47 13.53
N ARG A 6 22.77 -11.67 14.11
CA ARG A 6 23.80 -12.68 13.81
C ARG A 6 23.12 -13.89 13.21
N SER A 7 23.62 -14.36 12.06
CA SER A 7 23.18 -15.63 11.50
C SER A 7 23.50 -16.76 12.48
N ALA A 8 22.48 -17.52 12.85
CA ALA A 8 22.69 -18.73 13.63
C ALA A 8 23.16 -19.86 12.70
N PHE A 9 24.01 -20.74 13.24
CA PHE A 9 24.36 -21.99 12.58
C PHE A 9 23.12 -22.87 12.48
N ALA A 10 22.57 -22.99 11.27
CA ALA A 10 21.48 -23.90 10.94
C ALA A 10 21.97 -24.84 9.84
N LEU A 11 21.84 -26.15 10.08
CA LEU A 11 22.18 -27.16 9.09
C LEU A 11 21.00 -27.36 8.14
N ARG A 12 21.29 -27.74 6.90
CA ARG A 12 20.26 -28.22 5.96
C ARG A 12 19.58 -29.45 6.57
N GLY A 13 18.24 -29.47 6.56
CA GLY A 13 17.44 -30.51 7.23
C GLY A 13 17.69 -31.92 6.70
N TRP A 14 18.16 -32.06 5.46
CA TRP A 14 18.57 -33.36 4.90
C TRP A 14 19.71 -34.03 5.68
N ILE A 15 20.60 -33.26 6.32
CA ILE A 15 21.66 -33.81 7.17
C ILE A 15 21.06 -34.51 8.39
N ALA A 16 20.00 -33.94 8.96
CA ALA A 16 19.29 -34.56 10.06
C ALA A 16 18.48 -35.78 9.59
N LEU A 17 17.92 -35.77 8.38
CA LEU A 17 17.28 -36.96 7.79
C LEU A 17 18.29 -38.09 7.58
N LEU A 18 19.50 -37.79 7.11
CA LEU A 18 20.58 -38.78 6.99
C LEU A 18 21.01 -39.32 8.36
N ALA A 19 21.10 -38.46 9.38
CA ALA A 19 21.41 -38.91 10.74
C ALA A 19 20.32 -39.82 11.31
N ILE A 20 19.03 -39.53 11.02
CA ILE A 20 17.91 -40.41 11.38
C ILE A 20 18.01 -41.74 10.64
N SER A 21 18.30 -41.75 9.34
CA SER A 21 18.43 -43.00 8.59
C SER A 21 19.60 -43.86 9.08
N VAL A 22 20.74 -43.24 9.39
CA VAL A 22 21.91 -43.96 9.94
C VAL A 22 21.61 -44.50 11.33
N GLY A 23 20.98 -43.69 12.21
CA GLY A 23 20.60 -44.14 13.54
C GLY A 23 19.58 -45.28 13.52
N MET A 24 18.60 -45.22 12.61
CA MET A 24 17.63 -46.30 12.41
C MET A 24 18.31 -47.56 11.86
N ALA A 25 19.20 -47.42 10.88
CA ALA A 25 19.95 -48.55 10.31
C ALA A 25 20.87 -49.22 11.35
N ALA A 26 21.41 -48.48 12.32
CA ALA A 26 22.18 -49.03 13.43
C ALA A 26 21.31 -49.77 14.46
N LEU A 27 20.05 -49.36 14.64
CA LEU A 27 19.11 -50.00 15.58
C LEU A 27 18.62 -51.36 15.09
N VAL A 28 18.35 -51.52 13.79
CA VAL A 28 17.82 -52.76 13.18
C VAL A 28 18.64 -54.03 13.53
N PRO A 29 19.97 -54.08 13.31
CA PRO A 29 20.76 -55.28 13.64
C PRO A 29 20.92 -55.49 15.15
N THR A 30 20.96 -54.42 15.95
CA THR A 30 21.04 -54.53 17.42
C THR A 30 19.73 -55.03 18.04
N PHE A 31 18.59 -54.67 17.46
CA PHE A 31 17.27 -55.13 17.91
C PHE A 31 17.04 -56.61 17.60
N GLY A 32 17.48 -57.07 16.42
CA GLY A 32 17.46 -58.48 16.04
C GLY A 32 18.34 -59.38 16.91
N GLN A 33 19.31 -58.82 17.64
CA GLN A 33 20.12 -59.54 18.63
C GLN A 33 19.57 -59.44 20.06
N ALA A 34 18.72 -58.45 20.36
CA ALA A 34 18.28 -58.13 21.71
C ALA A 34 16.86 -58.62 22.07
N LEU A 35 15.97 -58.78 21.09
CA LEU A 35 14.63 -59.35 21.29
C LEU A 35 14.43 -60.57 20.38
N PRO A 36 14.36 -61.81 20.92
CA PRO A 36 13.97 -62.96 20.12
C PRO A 36 12.49 -62.80 19.73
N ILE A 37 12.21 -62.51 18.46
CA ILE A 37 10.84 -62.47 17.93
C ILE A 37 10.40 -63.93 17.74
N PRO A 38 9.49 -64.50 18.55
CA PRO A 38 9.28 -65.95 18.65
C PRO A 38 8.65 -66.63 17.42
N HIS A 39 8.44 -65.91 16.31
CA HIS A 39 7.63 -66.37 15.18
C HIS A 39 8.24 -66.12 13.79
N LEU A 40 9.50 -65.68 13.69
CA LEU A 40 10.14 -65.43 12.39
C LEU A 40 10.54 -66.72 11.63
N ASP A 41 10.54 -67.88 12.29
CA ASP A 41 10.92 -69.18 11.70
C ASP A 41 9.94 -69.69 10.63
N ARG A 42 8.76 -69.07 10.49
CA ARG A 42 7.74 -69.50 9.51
C ARG A 42 7.84 -68.81 8.14
N ILE A 43 8.77 -67.87 7.94
CA ILE A 43 8.91 -67.15 6.66
C ILE A 43 10.15 -67.67 5.89
N PRO A 44 9.98 -68.44 4.80
CA PRO A 44 11.10 -68.95 4.02
C PRO A 44 11.84 -67.78 3.34
N GLY A 45 13.13 -67.61 3.66
CA GLY A 45 14.01 -66.55 3.14
C GLY A 45 14.62 -65.63 4.20
N LEU A 46 14.01 -65.53 5.39
CA LEU A 46 14.52 -64.75 6.53
C LEU A 46 15.38 -65.57 7.52
N GLY A 47 15.47 -66.89 7.35
CA GLY A 47 16.21 -67.80 8.24
C GLY A 47 17.70 -67.48 8.40
N ARG A 48 18.30 -66.72 7.46
CA ARG A 48 19.70 -66.26 7.56
C ARG A 48 19.91 -65.20 8.65
N PHE A 49 18.85 -64.49 9.05
CA PHE A 49 18.87 -63.55 10.17
C PHE A 49 18.49 -64.22 11.51
N ALA A 50 17.78 -65.36 11.47
CA ALA A 50 17.38 -66.12 12.65
C ALA A 50 18.48 -67.08 13.16
N ALA A 51 19.37 -67.56 12.28
CA ALA A 51 20.34 -68.63 12.57
C ALA A 51 21.54 -68.23 13.49
N ARG A 52 21.45 -67.13 14.24
CA ARG A 52 22.44 -66.79 15.28
C ARG A 52 21.80 -66.20 16.54
N ALA A 53 20.60 -66.65 16.86
CA ALA A 53 19.96 -66.39 18.15
C ALA A 53 20.29 -67.54 19.11
N ASP A 54 21.53 -67.57 19.62
CA ASP A 54 21.83 -68.37 20.81
C ASP A 54 21.16 -67.68 22.00
N ALA A 55 20.17 -68.35 22.57
CA ALA A 55 19.47 -67.90 23.75
C ALA A 55 20.48 -67.82 24.92
N GLN A 56 20.55 -66.66 25.59
CA GLN A 56 21.33 -66.38 26.81
C GLN A 56 22.80 -65.95 26.66
N ALA A 57 23.20 -65.34 25.53
CA ALA A 57 24.37 -64.46 25.58
C ALA A 57 24.00 -63.15 26.33
N PRO A 58 24.70 -62.75 27.40
CA PRO A 58 24.47 -61.44 28.02
C PRO A 58 24.67 -60.38 26.94
N VAL A 59 23.67 -59.51 26.75
CA VAL A 59 23.77 -58.40 25.78
C VAL A 59 25.08 -57.68 26.09
N PRO A 60 26.07 -57.69 25.18
CA PRO A 60 27.36 -57.12 25.50
C PRO A 60 27.12 -55.65 25.83
N GLY A 61 27.69 -55.12 26.92
CA GLY A 61 27.45 -53.72 27.34
C GLY A 61 27.70 -52.71 26.21
N ARG A 62 28.54 -53.08 25.24
CA ARG A 62 28.74 -52.38 23.96
C ARG A 62 27.47 -52.26 23.10
N ALA A 63 26.67 -53.32 22.96
CA ALA A 63 25.43 -53.29 22.19
C ALA A 63 24.37 -52.39 22.84
N VAL A 64 24.26 -52.41 24.17
CA VAL A 64 23.38 -51.49 24.92
C VAL A 64 23.83 -50.04 24.73
N ALA A 65 25.14 -49.77 24.83
CA ALA A 65 25.69 -48.43 24.59
C ALA A 65 25.43 -47.92 23.16
N VAL A 66 25.58 -48.79 22.15
CA VAL A 66 25.28 -48.45 20.74
C VAL A 66 23.79 -48.15 20.55
N MET A 67 22.90 -48.93 21.17
CA MET A 67 21.46 -48.69 21.10
C MET A 67 21.05 -47.35 21.74
N ILE A 68 21.61 -47.03 22.91
CA ILE A 68 21.37 -45.74 23.58
C ILE A 68 21.91 -44.59 22.73
N ALA A 69 23.13 -44.72 22.19
CA ALA A 69 23.73 -43.70 21.34
C ALA A 69 22.96 -43.47 20.04
N ALA A 70 22.52 -44.55 19.37
CA ALA A 70 21.71 -44.49 18.16
C ALA A 70 20.32 -43.89 18.44
N GLY A 71 19.67 -44.31 19.53
CA GLY A 71 18.40 -43.74 19.96
C GLY A 71 18.50 -42.26 20.29
N LEU A 72 19.56 -41.84 20.99
CA LEU A 72 19.83 -40.43 21.31
C LEU A 72 20.10 -39.61 20.05
N LEU A 73 20.86 -40.15 19.08
CA LEU A 73 21.14 -39.52 17.80
C LEU A 73 19.84 -39.26 17.02
N VAL A 74 18.96 -40.27 16.92
CA VAL A 74 17.66 -40.15 16.25
C VAL A 74 16.79 -39.12 16.96
N LEU A 75 16.70 -39.20 18.29
CA LEU A 75 15.89 -38.29 19.10
C LEU A 75 16.33 -36.83 18.94
N LEU A 76 17.63 -36.54 19.02
CA LEU A 76 18.18 -35.19 18.83
C LEU A 76 18.01 -34.69 17.39
N SER A 77 18.10 -35.59 16.41
CA SER A 77 17.90 -35.25 15.00
C SER A 77 16.44 -34.86 14.72
N VAL A 78 15.48 -35.63 15.23
CA VAL A 78 14.04 -35.34 15.08
C VAL A 78 13.65 -34.09 15.88
N ALA A 79 14.07 -33.97 17.14
CA ALA A 79 13.76 -32.81 17.98
C ALA A 79 14.34 -31.49 17.40
N GLY A 80 15.46 -31.58 16.69
CA GLY A 80 16.12 -30.46 16.04
C GLY A 80 15.48 -30.00 14.72
N LEU A 81 14.65 -30.85 14.10
CA LEU A 81 14.06 -30.59 12.79
C LEU A 81 13.09 -29.40 12.82
N LEU A 82 13.16 -28.55 11.79
CA LEU A 82 12.25 -27.43 11.63
C LEU A 82 11.98 -27.12 10.17
N ILE A 83 10.74 -26.71 9.89
CA ILE A 83 10.32 -26.22 8.59
C ILE A 83 10.15 -24.71 8.68
N ASN A 84 10.81 -23.97 7.78
CA ASN A 84 10.68 -22.52 7.69
C ASN A 84 10.13 -22.13 6.32
N THR A 85 9.01 -21.40 6.33
CA THR A 85 8.35 -20.93 5.10
C THR A 85 8.97 -19.60 4.64
N ALA A 86 8.86 -19.28 3.35
CA ALA A 86 9.27 -17.98 2.83
C ALA A 86 8.59 -16.82 3.60
N GLY A 87 9.39 -15.82 3.96
CA GLY A 87 8.95 -14.66 4.75
C GLY A 87 8.84 -14.90 6.26
N GLN A 88 9.06 -16.12 6.75
CA GLN A 88 9.19 -16.38 8.19
C GLN A 88 10.65 -16.53 8.59
N THR A 89 10.95 -16.10 9.80
CA THR A 89 12.27 -16.27 10.40
C THR A 89 12.11 -16.85 11.79
N ARG A 90 13.13 -17.57 12.25
CA ARG A 90 13.15 -18.08 13.63
C ARG A 90 14.30 -17.48 14.40
N VAL A 91 13.96 -16.87 15.52
CA VAL A 91 14.93 -16.33 16.46
C VAL A 91 15.23 -17.39 17.50
N LEU A 92 16.52 -17.69 17.64
CA LEU A 92 17.01 -18.69 18.57
C LEU A 92 17.54 -18.00 19.83
N THR A 93 17.00 -18.43 20.96
CA THR A 93 17.37 -17.90 22.28
C THR A 93 17.75 -19.04 23.20
N ARG A 94 18.70 -18.81 24.11
CA ARG A 94 19.08 -19.76 25.15
C ARG A 94 19.07 -19.05 26.48
N TRP A 95 18.18 -19.46 27.39
CA TRP A 95 18.02 -18.85 28.72
C TRP A 95 17.95 -17.32 28.68
N GLY A 96 17.13 -16.77 27.79
CA GLY A 96 16.96 -15.32 27.62
C GLY A 96 18.04 -14.62 26.78
N GLN A 97 19.16 -15.27 26.48
CA GLN A 97 20.20 -14.70 25.62
C GLN A 97 19.94 -14.99 24.14
N TYR A 98 20.04 -13.96 23.31
CA TYR A 98 19.99 -14.07 21.86
C TYR A 98 21.21 -14.86 21.34
N ARG A 99 20.96 -15.92 20.57
CA ARG A 99 22.01 -16.77 19.96
C ARG A 99 22.17 -16.55 18.47
N GLY A 100 21.09 -16.19 17.78
CA GLY A 100 21.11 -15.87 16.36
C GLY A 100 19.74 -16.08 15.70
N THR A 101 19.68 -15.78 14.41
CA THR A 101 18.47 -15.87 13.60
C THR A 101 18.68 -16.80 12.42
N VAL A 102 17.63 -17.53 12.06
CA VAL A 102 17.60 -18.43 10.92
C VAL A 102 16.59 -17.88 9.92
N ARG A 103 17.08 -17.35 8.80
CA ARG A 103 16.27 -16.83 7.68
C ARG A 103 16.09 -17.83 6.53
N GLY A 104 16.90 -18.90 6.50
CA GLY A 104 16.83 -19.91 5.44
C GLY A 104 15.43 -20.50 5.31
N THR A 105 15.00 -20.77 4.08
CA THR A 105 13.72 -21.44 3.80
C THR A 105 13.92 -22.95 3.66
N GLY A 106 12.84 -23.70 3.87
CA GLY A 106 12.81 -25.15 3.73
C GLY A 106 13.04 -25.90 5.04
N LEU A 107 13.44 -27.17 4.90
CA LEU A 107 13.75 -28.05 6.02
C LEU A 107 15.15 -27.73 6.55
N LEU A 108 15.21 -27.45 7.84
CA LEU A 108 16.41 -27.04 8.54
C LEU A 108 16.54 -27.84 9.84
N TRP A 109 17.73 -27.86 10.40
CA TRP A 109 17.98 -28.43 11.71
C TRP A 109 18.67 -27.39 12.59
N ALA A 110 18.12 -27.16 13.78
CA ALA A 110 18.69 -26.31 14.80
C ALA A 110 18.64 -26.99 16.16
N ASN A 111 19.62 -26.69 17.01
CA ASN A 111 19.75 -27.32 18.33
C ASN A 111 18.42 -27.30 19.12
N PRO A 112 17.88 -28.47 19.56
CA PRO A 112 16.63 -28.57 20.31
C PRO A 112 16.64 -27.87 21.67
N LEU A 113 17.81 -27.61 22.25
CA LEU A 113 17.95 -26.90 23.53
C LEU A 113 17.72 -25.38 23.41
N LEU A 114 17.62 -24.85 22.18
CA LEU A 114 17.35 -23.43 21.95
C LEU A 114 15.85 -23.20 21.90
N ARG A 115 15.35 -22.19 22.61
CA ARG A 115 13.98 -21.70 22.45
C ARG A 115 13.85 -21.00 21.11
N ARG A 116 12.88 -21.43 20.31
CA ARG A 116 12.63 -20.98 18.94
C ARG A 116 11.38 -20.11 18.93
N ARG A 117 11.51 -18.82 18.64
CA ARG A 117 10.36 -17.93 18.42
C ARG A 117 10.23 -17.61 16.94
N ARG A 118 9.01 -17.71 16.40
CA ARG A 118 8.73 -17.37 15.00
C ARG A 118 8.50 -15.86 14.92
N VAL A 119 9.14 -15.22 13.95
CA VAL A 119 8.93 -13.82 13.62
C VAL A 119 8.63 -13.74 12.14
N ASP A 120 7.51 -13.12 11.82
CA ASP A 120 7.10 -12.89 10.46
C ASP A 120 7.81 -11.63 9.93
N VAL A 121 8.48 -11.78 8.79
CA VAL A 121 9.31 -10.75 8.14
C VAL A 121 8.73 -10.39 6.76
N ARG A 122 7.51 -10.89 6.47
CA ARG A 122 6.77 -10.50 5.28
C ARG A 122 6.47 -9.00 5.31
N VAL A 123 6.34 -8.45 4.11
CA VAL A 123 5.84 -7.08 3.93
C VAL A 123 4.41 -7.03 4.44
N ARG A 124 4.11 -6.00 5.21
CA ARG A 124 2.80 -5.72 5.79
C ARG A 124 2.33 -4.36 5.31
N HIS A 125 1.02 -4.27 5.14
CA HIS A 125 0.33 -3.03 4.85
C HIS A 125 -0.44 -2.64 6.09
N TRP A 126 -0.29 -1.39 6.49
CA TRP A 126 -1.04 -0.82 7.60
C TRP A 126 -1.68 0.49 7.15
N HIS A 127 -2.97 0.62 7.39
CA HIS A 127 -3.72 1.84 7.13
C HIS A 127 -3.84 2.59 8.46
N SER A 128 -3.45 3.85 8.49
CA SER A 128 -3.65 4.67 9.67
C SER A 128 -5.13 5.01 9.81
N GLU A 129 -5.58 5.13 11.04
CA GLU A 129 -6.80 5.88 11.34
C GLU A 129 -6.59 7.36 10.94
N PRO A 130 -7.67 8.14 10.74
CA PRO A 130 -7.54 9.56 10.43
C PRO A 130 -6.82 10.30 11.55
N ILE A 131 -5.66 10.87 11.24
CA ILE A 131 -4.82 11.58 12.22
C ILE A 131 -5.07 13.08 12.09
N GLY A 132 -5.57 13.69 13.17
CA GLY A 132 -5.73 15.14 13.26
C GLY A 132 -4.41 15.82 13.57
N VAL A 133 -3.91 16.65 12.65
CA VAL A 133 -2.72 17.48 12.82
C VAL A 133 -3.03 18.91 12.40
N VAL A 134 -2.08 19.82 12.60
CA VAL A 134 -2.25 21.24 12.29
C VAL A 134 -1.21 21.64 11.25
N ASP A 135 -1.61 22.48 10.31
CA ASP A 135 -0.72 23.05 9.30
C ASP A 135 -0.02 24.32 9.79
N ARG A 136 0.85 24.92 8.97
CA ARG A 136 1.54 26.19 9.30
C ARG A 136 0.59 27.33 9.67
N THR A 137 -0.61 27.36 9.11
CA THR A 137 -1.58 28.45 9.32
C THR A 137 -2.39 28.28 10.60
N GLY A 138 -2.24 27.15 11.30
CA GLY A 138 -3.06 26.81 12.45
C GLY A 138 -4.37 26.11 12.06
N ALA A 139 -4.58 25.79 10.78
CA ALA A 139 -5.79 25.11 10.35
C ALA A 139 -5.71 23.62 10.69
N PRO A 140 -6.74 23.05 11.34
CA PRO A 140 -6.79 21.61 11.59
C PRO A 140 -6.95 20.87 10.27
N ILE A 141 -6.10 19.88 10.05
CA ILE A 141 -6.12 18.97 8.91
C ILE A 141 -6.18 17.53 9.40
N VAL A 142 -6.81 16.68 8.61
CA VAL A 142 -6.95 15.25 8.87
C VAL A 142 -6.23 14.50 7.77
N VAL A 143 -5.29 13.64 8.15
CA VAL A 143 -4.44 12.88 7.22
C VAL A 143 -4.68 11.39 7.42
N GLN A 144 -4.88 10.66 6.32
CA GLN A 144 -4.90 9.21 6.28
C GLN A 144 -3.69 8.70 5.50
N LEU A 145 -2.98 7.72 6.05
CA LEU A 145 -1.74 7.19 5.50
C LEU A 145 -1.86 5.69 5.25
N LEU A 146 -1.25 5.21 4.16
CA LEU A 146 -0.93 3.81 3.91
C LEU A 146 0.56 3.61 4.11
N ILE A 147 0.92 2.68 4.98
CA ILE A 147 2.31 2.38 5.30
C ILE A 147 2.62 0.96 4.88
N VAL A 148 3.69 0.83 4.08
CA VAL A 148 4.24 -0.46 3.67
C VAL A 148 5.53 -0.70 4.44
N TRP A 149 5.56 -1.74 5.26
CA TRP A 149 6.69 -1.97 6.17
C TRP A 149 7.02 -3.44 6.36
N ARG A 150 8.25 -3.73 6.81
CA ARG A 150 8.66 -5.05 7.29
C ARG A 150 9.62 -4.96 8.46
N VAL A 151 9.68 -6.02 9.26
CA VAL A 151 10.67 -6.13 10.34
C VAL A 151 12.08 -6.35 9.76
N LYS A 152 12.99 -5.38 9.93
CA LYS A 152 14.39 -5.51 9.48
C LYS A 152 15.21 -6.43 10.37
N GLU A 153 15.23 -6.12 11.67
CA GLU A 153 16.03 -6.83 12.68
C GLU A 153 15.10 -7.62 13.61
N THR A 154 14.98 -8.92 13.33
CA THR A 154 14.09 -9.83 14.08
C THR A 154 14.46 -9.98 15.55
N ALA A 155 15.75 -9.77 15.87
CA ALA A 155 16.25 -9.76 17.23
C ALA A 155 15.68 -8.56 18.01
N ARG A 156 15.79 -7.35 17.47
CA ARG A 156 15.22 -6.16 18.10
C ARG A 156 13.73 -6.28 18.21
N ALA A 157 13.07 -6.68 17.12
CA ALA A 157 11.62 -6.84 17.13
C ALA A 157 11.07 -7.71 18.27
N LEU A 158 11.77 -8.78 18.66
CA LEU A 158 11.33 -9.60 19.79
C LEU A 158 11.58 -9.02 21.17
N PHE A 159 12.47 -8.03 21.30
CA PHE A 159 13.00 -7.57 22.59
C PHE A 159 12.82 -6.07 22.84
N SER A 160 12.60 -5.24 21.81
CA SER A 160 12.47 -3.80 21.95
C SER A 160 11.02 -3.35 22.14
N VAL A 161 10.08 -3.92 21.40
CA VAL A 161 8.69 -3.43 21.36
C VAL A 161 7.68 -4.59 21.39
N THR A 162 6.69 -4.48 22.29
CA THR A 162 5.60 -5.48 22.43
C THR A 162 4.68 -5.49 21.22
N ASP A 163 4.28 -4.31 20.74
CA ASP A 163 3.49 -4.13 19.51
C ASP A 163 4.13 -3.09 18.58
N HIS A 164 4.58 -3.58 17.42
CA HIS A 164 5.29 -2.76 16.43
C HIS A 164 4.34 -1.82 15.72
N GLU A 165 3.06 -2.21 15.58
CA GLU A 165 2.08 -1.38 14.91
C GLU A 165 1.78 -0.13 15.74
N SER A 166 1.55 -0.29 17.04
CA SER A 166 1.36 0.85 17.96
C SER A 166 2.61 1.74 18.04
N TYR A 167 3.81 1.17 18.10
CA TYR A 167 5.05 1.96 18.06
C TYR A 167 5.19 2.75 16.75
N LEU A 168 4.92 2.10 15.62
CA LEU A 168 4.97 2.75 14.30
C LEU A 168 3.92 3.86 14.20
N ARG A 169 2.71 3.66 14.74
CA ARG A 169 1.65 4.66 14.82
C ARG A 169 2.09 5.90 15.60
N GLU A 170 2.66 5.72 16.79
CA GLU A 170 3.15 6.84 17.63
C GLU A 170 4.28 7.61 16.94
N GLN A 171 5.24 6.91 16.35
CA GLN A 171 6.35 7.54 15.64
C GLN A 171 5.88 8.30 14.39
N LEU A 172 4.96 7.71 13.62
CA LEU A 172 4.36 8.38 12.48
C LEU A 172 3.59 9.64 12.89
N HIS A 173 2.85 9.60 14.00
CA HIS A 173 2.16 10.78 14.52
C HIS A 173 3.13 11.92 14.87
N ALA A 174 4.24 11.58 15.53
CA ALA A 174 5.28 12.55 15.88
C ALA A 174 5.97 13.14 14.63
N VAL A 175 6.33 12.29 13.67
CA VAL A 175 6.95 12.72 12.40
C VAL A 175 5.96 13.56 11.58
N LEU A 176 4.71 13.12 11.45
CA LEU A 176 3.68 13.85 10.72
C LEU A 176 3.49 15.26 11.29
N THR A 177 3.33 15.38 12.61
CA THR A 177 3.16 16.70 13.26
C THR A 177 4.36 17.61 13.01
N ARG A 178 5.58 17.05 13.04
CA ARG A 178 6.81 17.79 12.73
C ARG A 178 6.88 18.24 11.27
N THR A 179 6.45 17.40 10.33
CA THR A 179 6.48 17.70 8.89
C THR A 179 5.35 18.65 8.46
N THR A 180 4.17 18.59 9.10
CA THR A 180 3.04 19.47 8.76
C THR A 180 3.14 20.87 9.35
N SER A 181 3.71 21.01 10.55
CA SER A 181 3.84 22.31 11.24
C SER A 181 4.52 23.43 10.41
N PRO A 182 5.60 23.19 9.64
CA PRO A 182 6.26 24.25 8.87
C PRO A 182 5.64 24.53 7.50
N LEU A 183 4.67 23.74 7.04
CA LEU A 183 4.15 23.83 5.66
C LEU A 183 2.65 24.14 5.61
N PRO A 184 2.20 24.93 4.62
CA PRO A 184 0.79 25.15 4.42
C PRO A 184 0.13 23.88 3.86
N CYS A 185 -1.13 23.65 4.21
CA CYS A 185 -1.94 22.58 3.61
C CYS A 185 -2.07 22.75 2.09
N ASP A 186 -2.35 23.99 1.64
CA ASP A 186 -2.41 24.36 0.23
C ASP A 186 -1.52 25.56 -0.07
N SER A 187 -0.88 25.57 -1.25
CA SER A 187 -0.11 26.70 -1.77
C SER A 187 -0.80 27.30 -3.01
N ILE A 188 -1.88 28.07 -2.80
CA ILE A 188 -2.54 28.78 -3.91
C ILE A 188 -1.75 30.04 -4.29
N ALA A 189 -1.17 30.73 -3.31
CA ALA A 189 -0.60 32.08 -3.48
C ALA A 189 0.93 32.15 -3.41
N ALA A 190 1.62 31.10 -2.94
CA ALA A 190 3.06 31.14 -2.70
C ALA A 190 3.77 29.92 -3.34
N PRO A 191 4.85 30.10 -4.09
CA PRO A 191 5.64 28.99 -4.62
C PRO A 191 6.34 28.23 -3.48
N GLY A 192 6.21 26.91 -3.46
CA GLY A 192 6.81 26.01 -2.47
C GLY A 192 6.06 24.69 -2.34
N PRO A 193 6.63 23.70 -1.61
CA PRO A 193 5.93 22.44 -1.34
C PRO A 193 4.72 22.68 -0.44
N ALA A 194 3.58 22.07 -0.79
CA ALA A 194 2.37 22.05 0.01
C ALA A 194 2.08 20.63 0.47
N LEU A 195 1.43 20.48 1.62
CA LEU A 195 1.09 19.16 2.15
C LEU A 195 0.14 18.39 1.23
N ARG A 196 -0.67 19.09 0.45
CA ARG A 196 -1.56 18.50 -0.56
C ARG A 196 -0.80 17.86 -1.74
N ASP A 197 0.49 18.14 -1.92
CA ASP A 197 1.34 17.35 -2.82
C ASP A 197 1.68 16.02 -2.15
N GLY A 198 0.86 15.00 -2.43
CA GLY A 198 0.95 13.70 -1.80
C GLY A 198 2.24 12.93 -2.12
N ASN A 199 2.88 13.21 -3.25
CA ASN A 199 4.16 12.56 -3.60
C ASN A 199 5.28 13.14 -2.73
N TRP A 200 5.37 14.47 -2.66
CA TRP A 200 6.35 15.13 -1.82
C TRP A 200 6.17 14.74 -0.34
N LEU A 201 4.94 14.77 0.17
CA LEU A 201 4.65 14.39 1.56
C LEU A 201 5.00 12.92 1.83
N GLY A 202 4.64 12.02 0.91
CA GLY A 202 4.95 10.60 1.04
C GLY A 202 6.45 10.32 1.07
N ASP A 203 7.21 10.96 0.19
CA ASP A 203 8.68 10.82 0.13
C ASP A 203 9.36 11.38 1.37
N GLU A 204 8.90 12.55 1.85
CA GLU A 204 9.43 13.19 3.06
C GLU A 204 9.13 12.36 4.31
N LEU A 205 7.90 11.84 4.46
CA LEU A 205 7.54 10.94 5.55
C LEU A 205 8.34 9.64 5.49
N THR A 206 8.53 9.07 4.29
CA THR A 206 9.32 7.84 4.11
C THR A 206 10.77 8.03 4.55
N HIS A 207 11.38 9.20 4.28
CA HIS A 207 12.74 9.52 4.71
C HIS A 207 12.84 9.88 6.20
N SER A 208 11.84 10.58 6.74
CA SER A 208 11.86 11.09 8.11
C SER A 208 11.49 10.05 9.17
N VAL A 209 10.83 8.95 8.79
CA VAL A 209 10.46 7.88 9.72
C VAL A 209 11.68 7.01 10.06
N ALA A 210 12.38 7.38 11.12
CA ALA A 210 13.41 6.57 11.74
C ALA A 210 12.79 5.50 12.66
N ALA A 211 12.17 4.48 12.07
CA ALA A 211 11.61 3.35 12.83
C ALA A 211 12.65 2.25 13.06
N GLU A 212 12.47 1.44 14.11
CA GLU A 212 13.19 0.17 14.30
C GLU A 212 12.78 -0.89 13.24
N VAL A 213 11.80 -0.54 12.43
CA VAL A 213 11.19 -1.29 11.34
C VAL A 213 11.68 -0.69 10.02
N GLU A 214 11.83 -1.53 8.99
CA GLU A 214 12.11 -1.04 7.64
C GLU A 214 10.80 -0.61 7.00
N VAL A 215 10.63 0.70 6.90
CA VAL A 215 9.53 1.33 6.16
C VAL A 215 9.96 1.45 4.71
N TYR A 216 9.16 0.92 3.79
CA TYR A 216 9.40 0.99 2.35
C TYR A 216 8.82 2.24 1.73
N SER A 217 7.58 2.54 2.12
CA SER A 217 6.87 3.73 1.65
C SER A 217 5.78 4.11 2.64
N VAL A 218 5.57 5.41 2.76
CA VAL A 218 4.43 6.05 3.39
C VAL A 218 3.69 6.81 2.29
N GLN A 219 2.43 6.48 2.05
CA GLN A 219 1.61 7.13 1.03
C GLN A 219 0.42 7.82 1.68
N PRO A 220 0.21 9.12 1.47
CA PRO A 220 -1.03 9.77 1.89
C PRO A 220 -2.19 9.26 1.02
N LEU A 221 -3.18 8.65 1.67
CA LEU A 221 -4.44 8.22 1.04
C LEU A 221 -5.41 9.39 0.89
N GLY A 222 -5.39 10.31 1.86
CA GLY A 222 -6.26 11.48 1.88
C GLY A 222 -5.73 12.54 2.81
N LEU A 223 -5.92 13.80 2.41
CA LEU A 223 -5.59 14.98 3.19
C LEU A 223 -6.70 16.02 3.03
N ASP A 224 -7.45 16.19 4.11
CA ASP A 224 -8.62 17.05 4.17
C ASP A 224 -8.50 18.05 5.31
N TYR A 225 -9.20 19.18 5.20
CA TYR A 225 -9.38 20.05 6.35
C TYR A 225 -10.33 19.39 7.36
N GLY A 226 -10.08 19.68 8.64
CA GLY A 226 -11.00 19.27 9.70
C GLY A 226 -12.41 19.82 9.46
N PRO A 227 -13.45 19.11 9.93
CA PRO A 227 -14.85 19.49 9.68
C PRO A 227 -15.20 20.88 10.21
N GLU A 228 -14.47 21.35 11.23
CA GLU A 228 -14.62 22.67 11.84
C GLU A 228 -14.31 23.83 10.88
N VAL A 229 -13.34 23.66 9.97
CA VAL A 229 -12.88 24.72 9.06
C VAL A 229 -13.17 24.44 7.59
N ALA A 230 -13.53 23.20 7.23
CA ALA A 230 -13.68 22.76 5.84
C ALA A 230 -14.59 23.68 4.99
N GLU A 231 -15.77 24.04 5.50
CA GLU A 231 -16.72 24.90 4.77
C GLU A 231 -16.20 26.33 4.61
N THR A 232 -15.58 26.89 5.66
CA THR A 232 -15.02 28.25 5.61
C THR A 232 -13.87 28.34 4.62
N VAL A 233 -12.97 27.35 4.64
CA VAL A 233 -11.86 27.25 3.69
C VAL A 233 -12.38 27.03 2.28
N ARG A 234 -13.41 26.20 2.10
CA ARG A 234 -14.02 25.98 0.78
C ARG A 234 -14.59 27.27 0.20
N ARG A 235 -15.33 28.05 0.99
CA ARG A 235 -15.85 29.36 0.55
C ARG A 235 -14.74 30.34 0.22
N ARG A 236 -13.70 30.42 1.07
CA ARG A 236 -12.54 31.25 0.80
C ARG A 236 -11.85 30.87 -0.51
N ARG A 237 -11.61 29.58 -0.76
CA ARG A 237 -11.04 29.12 -2.02
C ARG A 237 -11.90 29.48 -3.23
N LEU A 238 -13.22 29.35 -3.11
CA LEU A 238 -14.12 29.73 -4.21
C LEU A 238 -14.07 31.23 -4.48
N ALA A 239 -14.01 32.06 -3.44
CA ALA A 239 -13.85 33.50 -3.58
C ALA A 239 -12.48 33.89 -4.18
N ASP A 240 -11.39 33.24 -3.73
CA ASP A 240 -10.04 33.46 -4.28
C ASP A 240 -9.97 33.02 -5.75
N LEU A 241 -10.61 31.90 -6.12
CA LEU A 241 -10.74 31.44 -7.51
C LEU A 241 -11.54 32.41 -8.36
N ASP A 242 -12.70 32.87 -7.88
CA ASP A 242 -13.54 33.84 -8.60
C ASP A 242 -12.82 35.18 -8.78
N ALA A 243 -12.13 35.67 -7.74
CA ALA A 243 -11.30 36.86 -7.85
C ALA A 243 -10.17 36.68 -8.86
N GLY A 244 -9.50 35.52 -8.86
CA GLY A 244 -8.46 35.17 -9.82
C GLY A 244 -9.00 35.14 -11.27
N VAL A 245 -10.13 34.48 -11.49
CA VAL A 245 -10.81 34.41 -12.79
C VAL A 245 -11.19 35.82 -13.27
N ARG A 246 -11.76 36.66 -12.39
CA ARG A 246 -12.11 38.05 -12.74
C ARG A 246 -10.89 38.88 -13.11
N SER A 247 -9.77 38.71 -12.42
CA SER A 247 -8.51 39.37 -12.79
C SER A 247 -8.08 38.96 -14.20
N THR A 248 -8.04 37.65 -14.49
CA THR A 248 -7.69 37.16 -15.83
C THR A 248 -8.66 37.65 -16.91
N MET A 249 -9.96 37.70 -16.62
CA MET A 249 -10.97 38.22 -17.56
C MET A 249 -10.77 39.69 -17.88
N VAL A 250 -10.43 40.51 -16.88
CA VAL A 250 -10.17 41.94 -17.09
C VAL A 250 -8.92 42.13 -17.94
N ASP A 251 -7.86 41.37 -17.66
CA ASP A 251 -6.62 41.42 -18.45
C ASP A 251 -6.87 41.03 -19.92
N ASP A 252 -7.61 39.94 -20.15
CA ASP A 252 -8.01 39.48 -21.49
C ASP A 252 -8.91 40.49 -22.22
N ALA A 253 -9.83 41.14 -21.50
CA ALA A 253 -10.67 42.20 -22.05
C ALA A 253 -9.86 43.44 -22.46
N ILE A 254 -8.88 43.85 -21.66
CA ILE A 254 -7.96 44.96 -21.98
C ILE A 254 -7.11 44.63 -23.20
N GLU A 255 -6.57 43.41 -23.27
CA GLU A 255 -5.80 42.94 -24.43
C GLU A 255 -6.67 42.92 -25.69
N SER A 256 -7.87 42.35 -25.61
CA SER A 256 -8.83 42.26 -26.72
C SER A 256 -9.29 43.63 -27.21
N ALA A 257 -9.61 44.57 -26.30
CA ALA A 257 -9.99 45.93 -26.65
C ALA A 257 -8.84 46.68 -27.34
N THR A 258 -7.61 46.53 -26.82
CA THR A 258 -6.41 47.11 -27.43
C THR A 258 -6.17 46.59 -28.85
N LEU A 259 -6.31 45.27 -29.06
CA LEU A 259 -6.17 44.66 -30.37
C LEU A 259 -7.26 45.10 -31.35
N ALA A 260 -8.50 45.28 -30.87
CA ALA A 260 -9.62 45.75 -31.69
C ALA A 260 -9.42 47.20 -32.16
N VAL A 261 -9.04 48.12 -31.27
CA VAL A 261 -8.71 49.51 -31.61
C VAL A 261 -7.61 49.56 -32.66
N GLN A 262 -6.50 48.84 -32.45
CA GLN A 262 -5.39 48.80 -33.41
C GLN A 262 -5.79 48.24 -34.78
N ARG A 263 -6.69 47.25 -34.83
CA ARG A 263 -7.22 46.72 -36.10
C ARG A 263 -8.09 47.75 -36.81
N LEU A 264 -8.86 48.55 -36.07
CA LEU A 264 -9.71 49.59 -36.61
C LEU A 264 -8.89 50.74 -37.21
N GLU A 265 -7.88 51.26 -36.50
CA GLU A 265 -6.98 52.31 -37.00
C GLU A 265 -6.29 51.88 -38.32
N ARG A 266 -5.84 50.62 -38.39
CA ARG A 266 -5.29 50.05 -39.63
C ARG A 266 -6.30 49.97 -40.77
N ALA A 267 -7.57 49.67 -40.47
CA ALA A 267 -8.62 49.51 -41.48
C ALA A 267 -9.14 50.87 -42.01
N ILE A 268 -9.24 51.88 -41.14
CA ILE A 268 -9.70 53.23 -41.48
C ILE A 268 -8.57 54.05 -42.13
N GLY A 269 -7.30 53.70 -41.90
CA GLY A 269 -6.15 54.36 -42.51
C GLY A 269 -5.82 55.73 -41.90
N HIS A 270 -6.38 56.04 -40.72
CA HIS A 270 -6.13 57.23 -39.94
C HIS A 270 -5.99 56.86 -38.45
N GLU A 271 -5.13 57.58 -37.73
CA GLU A 271 -4.99 57.43 -36.26
C GLU A 271 -6.18 58.10 -35.59
N LEU A 272 -6.78 57.42 -34.61
CA LEU A 272 -7.86 58.00 -33.81
C LEU A 272 -7.29 59.09 -32.90
N ASP A 273 -8.01 60.22 -32.76
CA ASP A 273 -7.66 61.22 -31.75
C ASP A 273 -7.73 60.62 -30.34
N ASP A 274 -6.96 61.15 -29.38
CA ASP A 274 -6.86 60.57 -28.03
C ASP A 274 -8.22 60.49 -27.32
N ALA A 275 -9.13 61.44 -27.62
CA ALA A 275 -10.50 61.44 -27.12
C ALA A 275 -11.34 60.30 -27.74
N GLU A 276 -11.22 60.06 -29.05
CA GLU A 276 -11.96 59.02 -29.78
C GLU A 276 -11.47 57.62 -29.38
N ARG A 277 -10.15 57.45 -29.26
CA ARG A 277 -9.50 56.21 -28.81
C ARG A 277 -9.96 55.83 -27.40
N SER A 278 -9.96 56.79 -26.48
CA SER A 278 -10.37 56.56 -25.09
C SER A 278 -11.84 56.16 -24.99
N GLY A 279 -12.73 56.85 -25.74
CA GLY A 279 -14.15 56.52 -25.75
C GLY A 279 -14.45 55.14 -26.36
N LEU A 280 -13.73 54.75 -27.41
CA LEU A 280 -13.88 53.44 -28.03
C LEU A 280 -13.34 52.31 -27.13
N MET A 281 -12.22 52.57 -26.44
CA MET A 281 -11.68 51.64 -25.45
C MET A 281 -12.66 51.41 -24.30
N GLU A 282 -13.26 52.48 -23.75
CA GLU A 282 -14.28 52.37 -22.68
C GLU A 282 -15.48 51.54 -23.15
N GLN A 283 -15.98 51.77 -24.36
CA GLN A 283 -17.10 51.01 -24.93
C GLN A 283 -16.76 49.52 -25.14
N LEU A 284 -15.55 49.22 -25.62
CA LEU A 284 -15.10 47.85 -25.82
C LEU A 284 -14.88 47.13 -24.49
N LEU A 285 -14.26 47.79 -23.50
CA LEU A 285 -14.08 47.24 -22.16
C LEU A 285 -15.43 46.97 -21.49
N LEU A 286 -16.39 47.90 -21.60
CA LEU A 286 -17.75 47.68 -21.13
C LEU A 286 -18.41 46.49 -21.84
N ALA A 287 -18.22 46.35 -23.16
CA ALA A 287 -18.78 45.24 -23.92
C ALA A 287 -18.16 43.87 -23.58
N PHE A 288 -16.86 43.82 -23.29
CA PHE A 288 -16.14 42.58 -22.96
C PHE A 288 -16.29 42.16 -21.49
N VAL A 289 -16.31 43.12 -20.56
CA VAL A 289 -16.42 42.85 -19.11
C VAL A 289 -17.88 42.71 -18.66
N ALA A 290 -18.83 43.30 -19.39
CA ALA A 290 -20.24 43.05 -19.11
C ALA A 290 -20.52 41.55 -19.23
N PRO A 291 -21.05 40.90 -18.18
CA PRO A 291 -21.36 39.50 -18.27
C PRO A 291 -22.34 39.30 -19.43
N ALA A 292 -22.10 38.32 -20.28
CA ALA A 292 -23.05 37.83 -21.29
C ALA A 292 -24.34 37.24 -20.67
N SER A 293 -24.68 37.62 -19.44
CA SER A 293 -25.80 37.11 -18.65
C SER A 293 -27.15 37.68 -19.05
N SER A 294 -27.21 38.80 -19.78
CA SER A 294 -28.52 39.36 -20.18
C SER A 294 -29.19 38.59 -21.33
N GLY A 295 -28.44 37.80 -22.11
CA GLY A 295 -29.00 36.96 -23.19
C GLY A 295 -29.39 35.55 -22.74
N ASN A 296 -28.52 34.87 -21.99
CA ASN A 296 -28.70 33.44 -21.68
C ASN A 296 -29.50 33.16 -20.41
N GLN A 297 -29.48 34.04 -19.39
CA GLN A 297 -30.29 33.83 -18.19
C GLN A 297 -31.78 34.08 -18.45
N LEU A 298 -32.13 35.00 -19.36
CA LEU A 298 -33.51 35.16 -19.82
C LEU A 298 -33.98 33.93 -20.61
N LEU A 299 -33.13 33.32 -21.44
CA LEU A 299 -33.50 32.08 -22.14
C LEU A 299 -33.64 30.87 -21.21
N ILE A 300 -32.82 30.76 -20.15
CA ILE A 300 -32.94 29.69 -19.15
C ILE A 300 -34.16 29.91 -18.23
N SER A 301 -34.42 31.16 -17.82
CA SER A 301 -35.62 31.51 -17.05
C SER A 301 -36.90 31.34 -17.87
N LEU A 302 -36.88 31.66 -19.17
CA LEU A 302 -37.99 31.43 -20.10
C LEU A 302 -38.18 29.93 -20.41
N ALA A 303 -37.10 29.14 -20.43
CA ALA A 303 -37.15 27.70 -20.53
C ALA A 303 -37.71 27.02 -19.25
N GLN A 304 -37.46 27.60 -18.07
CA GLN A 304 -38.06 27.14 -16.80
C GLN A 304 -39.49 27.63 -16.60
N SER A 305 -39.86 28.82 -17.11
CA SER A 305 -41.25 29.30 -17.05
C SER A 305 -42.17 28.70 -18.11
N SER A 306 -41.62 28.01 -19.12
CA SER A 306 -42.39 27.27 -20.14
C SER A 306 -42.68 25.81 -19.77
N SER A 307 -42.17 25.30 -18.64
CA SER A 307 -42.58 24.01 -18.09
C SER A 307 -43.81 24.15 -17.17
N LEU A 308 -44.94 24.54 -17.74
CA LEU A 308 -46.27 24.44 -17.10
C LEU A 308 -46.88 23.03 -17.28
N ILE A 309 -46.07 21.98 -17.17
CA ILE A 309 -46.54 20.59 -17.02
C ILE A 309 -45.65 19.89 -15.99
N GLY A 310 -45.80 20.32 -14.74
CA GLY A 310 -45.15 19.73 -13.59
C GLY A 310 -45.98 20.00 -12.35
N GLY A 311 -47.03 19.20 -12.15
CA GLY A 311 -47.74 19.17 -10.87
C GLY A 311 -46.82 18.70 -9.73
N PRO A 312 -47.21 18.89 -8.46
CA PRO A 312 -46.38 18.57 -7.30
C PRO A 312 -45.95 17.09 -7.25
N PRO A 313 -44.80 16.78 -6.61
CA PRO A 313 -44.19 15.46 -6.68
C PRO A 313 -45.06 14.39 -6.01
N GLY A 314 -45.46 13.36 -6.77
CA GLY A 314 -46.18 12.20 -6.25
C GLY A 314 -47.13 11.46 -7.19
N ALA A 315 -47.38 11.93 -8.43
CA ALA A 315 -48.49 11.41 -9.24
C ALA A 315 -48.18 11.15 -10.73
N ILE A 316 -47.09 10.47 -11.08
CA ILE A 316 -46.93 9.92 -12.44
C ILE A 316 -46.40 8.48 -12.40
N PRO A 317 -47.13 7.48 -12.97
CA PRO A 317 -46.75 6.08 -12.95
C PRO A 317 -45.58 5.76 -13.89
N THR A 318 -44.78 4.79 -13.47
CA THR A 318 -43.43 4.38 -13.94
C THR A 318 -43.33 3.88 -15.40
N SER A 319 -44.39 3.95 -16.20
CA SER A 319 -44.46 3.24 -17.49
C SER A 319 -44.13 4.07 -18.75
N SER A 320 -43.86 5.38 -18.64
CA SER A 320 -43.63 6.24 -19.82
C SER A 320 -42.25 6.91 -19.92
N ALA A 321 -41.35 6.70 -18.95
CA ALA A 321 -40.01 7.32 -18.93
C ALA A 321 -39.02 6.71 -19.94
N GLY A 322 -39.15 5.43 -20.28
CA GLY A 322 -38.17 4.71 -21.10
C GLY A 322 -38.13 5.11 -22.59
N ARG A 323 -39.25 5.60 -23.15
CA ARG A 323 -39.36 5.85 -24.60
C ARG A 323 -38.83 7.22 -25.03
N ARG A 324 -38.73 8.19 -24.12
CA ARG A 324 -38.24 9.56 -24.42
C ARG A 324 -36.74 9.73 -24.23
N TYR A 325 -36.11 9.00 -23.30
CA TYR A 325 -34.65 9.03 -23.15
C TYR A 325 -33.91 8.38 -24.34
N PHE A 326 -34.50 7.35 -24.94
CA PHE A 326 -33.89 6.63 -26.07
C PHE A 326 -33.78 7.47 -27.35
N LEU A 327 -34.71 8.41 -27.59
CA LEU A 327 -34.71 9.26 -28.79
C LEU A 327 -33.74 10.45 -28.71
N ILE A 328 -33.38 10.88 -27.50
CA ILE A 328 -32.42 11.99 -27.30
C ILE A 328 -30.99 11.49 -27.46
N VAL A 329 -30.68 10.30 -26.96
CA VAL A 329 -29.34 9.69 -27.08
C VAL A 329 -29.01 9.28 -28.51
N LEU A 330 -29.99 8.82 -29.30
CA LEU A 330 -29.78 8.47 -30.71
C LEU A 330 -29.53 9.68 -31.64
N ARG A 331 -29.79 10.91 -31.17
CA ARG A 331 -29.60 12.13 -31.96
C ARG A 331 -28.23 12.78 -31.76
N SER A 332 -27.48 12.39 -30.73
CA SER A 332 -26.17 12.96 -30.38
C SER A 332 -24.96 12.11 -30.77
N SER A 333 -25.14 10.98 -31.46
CA SER A 333 -24.03 10.13 -31.92
C SER A 333 -23.48 10.65 -33.27
N PRO A 334 -22.19 11.04 -33.37
CA PRO A 334 -21.59 11.35 -34.67
C PRO A 334 -21.52 10.08 -35.53
N ARG A 335 -22.01 10.17 -36.77
CA ARG A 335 -21.89 9.12 -37.78
C ARG A 335 -20.49 9.17 -38.40
N GLU A 336 -19.60 8.28 -37.98
CA GLU A 336 -18.37 7.99 -38.73
C GLU A 336 -18.65 6.96 -39.84
N ALA A 337 -18.17 7.24 -41.04
CA ALA A 337 -18.26 6.39 -42.21
C ALA A 337 -17.26 5.20 -42.12
N PRO A 338 -17.52 4.06 -42.78
CA PRO A 338 -16.80 2.82 -42.54
C PRO A 338 -15.39 2.82 -43.14
N THR A 339 -14.37 2.78 -42.29
CA THR A 339 -12.98 2.46 -42.66
C THR A 339 -12.72 0.97 -42.48
N TRP A 340 -12.62 0.27 -43.62
CA TRP A 340 -11.82 -0.91 -43.96
C TRP A 340 -11.64 -2.08 -42.96
N LEU A 341 -11.88 -3.28 -43.52
CA LEU A 341 -11.98 -4.61 -42.92
C LEU A 341 -10.65 -5.23 -42.40
N PHE A 342 -9.60 -4.46 -42.12
CA PHE A 342 -8.27 -5.05 -41.85
C PHE A 342 -7.46 -4.43 -40.70
N ASP A 343 -8.12 -3.86 -39.69
CA ASP A 343 -7.40 -3.48 -38.47
C ASP A 343 -8.21 -3.83 -37.21
N ARG A 344 -7.94 -5.01 -36.65
CA ARG A 344 -8.36 -5.37 -35.28
C ARG A 344 -7.13 -5.80 -34.49
N PRO A 345 -6.76 -5.10 -33.40
CA PRO A 345 -5.70 -5.54 -32.50
C PRO A 345 -6.14 -6.70 -31.60
N THR A 346 -5.16 -7.54 -31.26
CA THR A 346 -5.24 -8.96 -30.85
C THR A 346 -5.47 -9.21 -29.34
N HIS A 347 -6.21 -8.37 -28.61
CA HIS A 347 -6.38 -8.53 -27.16
C HIS A 347 -7.76 -9.00 -26.68
N GLN A 348 -8.55 -9.67 -27.53
CA GLN A 348 -9.80 -10.35 -27.11
C GLN A 348 -9.82 -11.83 -27.47
N TRP A 349 -8.78 -12.55 -27.06
CA TRP A 349 -8.84 -13.99 -26.85
C TRP A 349 -8.13 -14.33 -25.55
N THR A 350 -8.88 -14.35 -24.44
CA THR A 350 -8.73 -15.32 -23.34
C THR A 350 -9.84 -15.13 -22.31
#